data_AF-A0A5K1FFS3-F1
#
_entry.id   AF-A0A5K1FFS3-F1
#
_cell.length_a   1.000
_cell.length_b   1.000
_cell.length_c   1.000
_cell.angle_alpha   90.00
_cell.angle_beta   90.00
_cell.angle_gamma   90.00
#
_symmetry.space_group_name_H-M   'P 1'
#
loop_
_entity.id
_entity.type
_entity.pdbx_description
1 polymer ?
#
loop_
_entity_poly.entity_id
_entity_poly.type
_entity_poly.pdbx_seq_one_letter_code
_entity_poly.pdbx_strand_id
1 'polypeptide(L)' 'ITSCSSRDFKALVLQYMPLGRLEVYLHLNGHHLNLFQRLDIMIDVACALEYLHHGYSETIVHFDLKP' A
#
# COMPACT_ATOMS: atom_id res chain seq x y z
N ILE A 1 12.83 -6.41 3.10
CA ILE A 1 12.47 -6.92 1.76
C ILE A 1 13.57 -7.90 1.35
N THR A 2 13.23 -9.14 1.02
CA THR A 2 14.17 -10.07 0.38
C THR A 2 13.81 -10.20 -1.10
N SER A 3 14.78 -10.57 -1.93
CA SER A 3 14.56 -10.73 -3.37
C SER A 3 15.07 -12.08 -3.85
N CYS A 4 14.44 -12.59 -4.90
CA CYS A 4 14.89 -13.78 -5.63
C CYS A 4 15.17 -13.35 -7.06
N SER A 5 16.39 -13.57 -7.55
CA SER A 5 16.79 -13.16 -8.90
C SER A 5 17.59 -14.25 -9.58
N SER A 6 17.22 -14.55 -10.83
CA SER A 6 18.03 -15.27 -11.81
C SER A 6 18.20 -14.38 -13.06
N ARG A 7 18.80 -14.92 -14.13
CA ARG A 7 19.00 -14.17 -15.38
C ARG A 7 17.68 -13.68 -16.00
N ASP A 8 16.66 -14.54 -15.98
CA ASP A 8 15.39 -14.32 -16.67
C ASP A 8 14.21 -14.12 -15.72
N PHE A 9 14.45 -14.10 -14.40
CA PHE A 9 13.40 -13.96 -13.40
C PHE A 9 13.85 -13.04 -12.27
N LYS A 10 12.94 -12.15 -11.85
CA LYS A 10 13.12 -11.27 -10.68
C LYS A 10 11.83 -11.24 -9.89
N ALA A 11 11.93 -11.45 -8.59
CA ALA A 11 10.80 -11.34 -7.68
C ALA A 11 11.21 -10.66 -6.37
N LEU A 12 10.27 -9.91 -5.80
CA LEU A 12 10.37 -9.37 -4.46
C LEU A 12 9.53 -10.22 -3.52
N VAL A 13 10.08 -10.53 -2.36
CA VAL A 13 9.38 -11.21 -1.27
C VAL A 13 9.00 -10.14 -0.26
N LEU A 14 7.70 -9.93 -0.14
CA LEU A 14 7.08 -8.93 0.73
C LEU A 14 6.32 -9.61 1.87
N GLN A 15 6.02 -8.85 2.91
CA GLN A 15 5.17 -9.33 3.99
C GLN A 15 3.75 -9.61 3.45
N TYR A 16 3.18 -10.75 3.85
CA TYR A 16 1.81 -11.10 3.52
C TYR A 16 0.82 -10.21 4.29
N MET A 17 -0.10 -9.57 3.58
CA MET A 17 -1.17 -8.76 4.15
C MET A 17 -2.48 -9.58 4.17
N PRO A 18 -2.89 -10.14 5.33
CA PRO A 18 -3.97 -11.14 5.39
C PRO A 18 -5.35 -10.59 5.07
N LEU A 19 -5.56 -9.28 5.24
CA LEU A 19 -6.79 -8.62 4.84
C LEU A 19 -6.83 -8.33 3.33
N GLY A 20 -5.70 -8.39 2.63
CA GLY A 20 -5.66 -8.17 1.18
C GLY A 20 -5.86 -6.70 0.80
N ARG A 21 -6.51 -6.48 -0.36
CA ARG A 21 -6.65 -5.16 -0.99
C ARG A 21 -7.79 -4.37 -0.36
N LEU A 22 -7.57 -3.08 -0.15
CA LEU A 22 -8.58 -2.17 0.41
C LEU A 22 -9.80 -2.03 -0.53
N GLU A 23 -9.60 -2.07 -1.85
CA GLU A 23 -10.64 -2.10 -2.89
C GLU A 23 -11.78 -3.09 -2.57
N VAL A 24 -11.45 -4.28 -2.03
CA VAL A 24 -12.43 -5.32 -1.69
C VAL A 24 -13.40 -4.83 -0.61
N TYR A 25 -12.91 -4.14 0.42
CA TYR A 25 -13.72 -3.64 1.54
C TYR A 25 -14.47 -2.34 1.22
N LEU A 26 -14.03 -1.62 0.19
CA LEU A 26 -14.70 -0.41 -0.26
C LEU A 26 -15.84 -0.71 -1.24
N HIS A 27 -15.73 -1.77 -2.05
CA HIS A 27 -16.62 -1.98 -3.20
C HIS A 27 -17.40 -3.30 -3.21
N LEU A 28 -17.00 -4.33 -2.45
CA LEU A 28 -17.74 -5.60 -2.41
C LEU A 28 -18.75 -5.62 -1.25
N ASN A 29 -19.99 -6.01 -1.57
CA ASN A 29 -21.07 -6.12 -0.60
C ASN A 29 -20.74 -7.23 0.43
N GLY A 30 -20.69 -6.86 1.72
CA GLY A 30 -20.53 -7.80 2.82
C GLY A 30 -19.47 -7.43 3.86
N HIS A 31 -18.51 -6.56 3.52
CA HIS A 31 -17.44 -6.14 4.43
C HIS A 31 -17.24 -4.63 4.41
N HIS A 32 -18.08 -3.90 5.13
CA HIS A 32 -18.02 -2.43 5.12
C HIS A 32 -17.12 -1.90 6.23
N LEU A 33 -16.11 -1.11 5.83
CA LEU A 33 -15.34 -0.28 6.76
C LEU A 33 -16.23 0.86 7.27
N ASN A 34 -16.27 1.03 8.59
CA ASN A 34 -16.92 2.19 9.20
C ASN A 34 -16.10 3.47 8.97
N LEU A 35 -16.69 4.63 9.28
CA LEU A 35 -16.04 5.92 9.03
C LEU A 35 -14.69 6.06 9.74
N PHE A 36 -14.59 5.64 11.00
CA PHE A 36 -13.35 5.73 11.78
C PHE A 36 -12.25 4.87 11.16
N GLN A 37 -12.56 3.62 10.79
CA GLN A 37 -11.60 2.74 10.11
C GLN A 37 -11.10 3.33 8.79
N ARG A 38 -11.98 3.97 8.02
CA ARG A 38 -11.58 4.65 6.78
C ARG A 38 -10.66 5.83 7.05
N LEU A 39 -10.95 6.62 8.09
CA LEU A 39 -10.11 7.74 8.49
C LEU A 39 -8.73 7.28 8.93
N ASP A 40 -8.65 6.22 9.74
CA ASP A 40 -7.37 5.65 10.17
C ASP A 40 -6.53 5.21 8.98
N ILE A 41 -7.12 4.47 8.03
CA ILE A 41 -6.44 4.04 6.80
C ILE A 41 -5.99 5.24 5.94
N MET A 42 -6.83 6.28 5.83
CA MET A 42 -6.46 7.49 5.08
C MET A 42 -5.27 8.23 5.72
N ILE A 43 -5.23 8.29 7.05
CA ILE A 43 -4.11 8.88 7.79
C ILE A 43 -2.84 8.08 7.51
N ASP A 44 -2.90 6.75 7.61
CA ASP A 44 -1.73 5.88 7.35
C ASP A 44 -1.20 6.04 5.91
N VAL A 45 -2.09 6.09 4.92
CA VAL A 45 -1.70 6.33 3.51
C VAL A 45 -1.10 7.72 3.33
N ALA A 46 -1.66 8.75 3.99
CA ALA A 46 -1.14 10.12 3.90
C ALA A 46 0.27 10.22 4.51
N CYS A 47 0.49 9.60 5.67
CA CYS A 47 1.80 9.50 6.31
C CYS A 47 2.82 8.79 5.42
N ALA A 48 2.44 7.68 4.77
CA ALA A 48 3.32 6.96 3.85
C ALA A 48 3.71 7.83 2.63
N LEU A 49 2.76 8.57 2.06
CA LEU A 49 3.05 9.47 0.93
C LEU A 49 3.89 10.68 1.34
N GLU A 50 3.65 11.24 2.52
CA GLU A 50 4.48 12.31 3.08
C GLU A 50 5.93 11.85 3.22
N TYR A 51 6.14 10.63 3.73
CA TYR A 51 7.46 10.03 3.83
C TYR A 51 8.12 9.80 2.46
N LEU A 52 7.38 9.33 1.45
CA LEU A 52 7.93 9.15 0.10
C LEU A 52 8.30 10.49 -0.56
N HIS A 53 7.52 11.55 -0.31
CA HIS A 53 7.74 12.85 -0.94
C HIS A 53 8.82 13.70 -0.25
N HIS A 54 8.91 13.63 1.09
CA HIS A 54 9.71 14.54 1.90
C HIS A 54 10.67 13.84 2.88
N GLY A 55 10.56 12.52 3.05
CA GLY A 55 11.38 11.73 3.98
C GLY A 55 12.75 11.31 3.43
N TYR A 56 13.05 11.60 2.16
CA TYR A 56 14.31 11.28 1.48
C TYR A 56 14.91 12.51 0.79
N SER A 57 16.19 12.40 0.41
CA SER A 57 16.88 13.45 -0.33
C SER A 57 16.33 13.71 -1.73
N GLU A 58 15.69 12.70 -2.33
CA GLU A 58 15.00 12.79 -3.61
C GLU A 58 13.53 12.41 -3.43
N THR A 59 12.64 13.13 -4.10
CA THR A 59 11.21 12.85 -4.08
C THR A 59 10.89 11.54 -4.79
N ILE A 60 10.24 10.61 -4.09
CA ILE A 60 9.78 9.34 -4.67
C ILE A 60 8.29 9.49 -5.03
N VAL A 61 7.97 9.46 -6.33
CA VAL A 61 6.59 9.53 -6.82
C VAL A 61 6.06 8.11 -7.05
N HIS A 62 4.94 7.74 -6.40
CA HIS A 62 4.38 6.38 -6.47
C HIS A 62 3.80 6.00 -7.85
N PHE A 63 3.29 6.97 -8.61
CA PHE A 63 2.66 6.84 -9.94
C PHE A 63 1.40 5.95 -10.08
N ASP A 64 1.18 4.95 -9.23
CA ASP A 64 0.04 4.02 -9.31
C ASP A 64 -0.74 3.92 -7.97
N LEU A 65 -0.96 5.06 -7.31
CA LEU A 65 -1.73 5.10 -6.06
C LEU A 65 -3.20 4.80 -6.34
N LYS A 66 -3.75 3.79 -5.65
CA LYS A 66 -5.15 3.35 -5.78
C LYS A 66 -5.66 2.74 -4.47
N PRO A 67 -6.99 2.68 -4.28
CA PRO A 67 -7.59 1.92 -3.19
C PRO A 67 -7.38 0.40 -3.31
#